data_AF-F0WQR3-F1
#
_entry.id   AF-F0WQR3-F1
#
_cell.length_a   1.000
_cell.length_b   1.000
_cell.length_c   1.000
_cell.angle_alpha   90.00
_cell.angle_beta   90.00
_cell.angle_gamma   90.00
#
_symmetry.space_group_name_H-M   'P 1'
#
loop_
_entity.id
_entity.type
_entity.pdbx_description
1 polymer ?
#
loop_
_entity_poly.entity_id
_entity_poly.type
_entity_poly.pdbx_seq_one_letter_code
_entity_poly.pdbx_strand_id
1 'polypeptide(L)'
;MRPRQLTGTCTEQVDELRIAARRSREQERFRKLGPGRLRNIGADIAGLKLQLDEKKAQEDCERERQKRSDEEDEAIRKYLIQIDSEDAHMKRKEVLTLENDWKLQCAQRQRARENDNRERTVGIQPETCSVGAAQQFDGEDTMKAERLRLQALQTKSWIAHQLCDKQAQQDENWRQDSEYANYIVQIERLQSEMQQADDKERARIALELQRYNNLMVEKKKLLENQSLELEKSLEAHEVKMQMDRREEYGVSSLGNRLDHWKGFSVADTRAFLAQNQSILAYKAKEQANQLHERQQERQQQESWNRELISREYEMQLKKAQIESDIQQTLETQAHEASEREKRQANRSQGAFDPSFFQAFGRSYR
;
A
#
# COMPACT_ATOMS: atom_id res chain seq x y z
N MET A 1 108.77 -64.12 151.20
CA MET A 1 108.85 -64.23 152.67
C MET A 1 107.44 -64.29 153.26
N ARG A 2 107.24 -65.11 154.31
CA ARG A 2 106.01 -65.22 155.14
C ARG A 2 105.72 -63.89 155.92
N PRO A 3 104.76 -63.84 156.87
CA PRO A 3 103.29 -63.76 156.73
C PRO A 3 102.69 -62.56 157.53
N ARG A 4 101.39 -62.24 157.41
CA ARG A 4 100.56 -61.83 158.56
C ARG A 4 99.06 -61.76 158.22
N GLN A 5 98.28 -62.43 159.06
CA GLN A 5 96.82 -62.31 159.15
C GLN A 5 96.44 -60.94 159.71
N LEU A 6 95.32 -60.36 159.29
CA LEU A 6 94.40 -59.60 160.14
C LEU A 6 93.02 -59.55 159.48
N THR A 7 92.02 -59.69 160.34
CA THR A 7 90.62 -60.03 160.12
C THR A 7 89.72 -58.79 160.04
N GLY A 8 88.67 -58.90 159.23
CA GLY A 8 87.33 -58.28 159.33
C GLY A 8 87.15 -56.89 159.97
N THR A 9 86.96 -55.85 159.14
CA THR A 9 86.24 -54.58 159.48
C THR A 9 85.77 -53.77 158.24
N CYS A 10 85.73 -54.34 157.02
CA CYS A 10 85.41 -53.57 155.78
C CYS A 10 83.97 -53.75 155.26
N THR A 11 83.26 -54.81 155.66
CA THR A 11 81.86 -55.06 155.23
C THR A 11 80.84 -54.24 156.02
N GLU A 12 81.17 -53.86 157.25
CA GLU A 12 80.25 -53.10 158.12
C GLU A 12 80.05 -51.66 157.64
N GLN A 13 81.09 -51.02 157.09
CA GLN A 13 80.99 -49.63 156.60
C GLN A 13 80.12 -49.48 155.33
N VAL A 14 80.11 -50.49 154.45
CA VAL A 14 79.24 -50.47 153.26
C VAL A 14 77.78 -50.66 153.65
N ASP A 15 77.51 -51.52 154.62
CA ASP A 15 76.16 -51.72 155.15
C ASP A 15 75.68 -50.50 155.92
N GLU A 16 76.55 -49.79 156.64
CA GLU A 16 76.22 -48.50 157.27
C GLU A 16 75.86 -47.41 156.26
N LEU A 17 76.59 -47.28 155.14
CA LEU A 17 76.23 -46.32 154.07
C LEU A 17 74.91 -46.69 153.39
N ARG A 18 74.63 -47.99 153.22
CA ARG A 18 73.35 -48.48 152.68
C ARG A 18 72.20 -48.18 153.64
N ILE A 19 72.41 -48.39 154.93
CA ILE A 19 71.45 -48.08 156.00
C ILE A 19 71.25 -46.57 156.09
N ALA A 20 72.31 -45.75 155.99
CA ALA A 20 72.22 -44.30 156.00
C ALA A 20 71.49 -43.76 154.75
N ALA A 21 71.76 -44.32 153.56
CA ALA A 21 71.03 -43.98 152.34
C ALA A 21 69.56 -44.43 152.39
N ARG A 22 69.27 -45.56 153.05
CA ARG A 22 67.90 -46.02 153.29
C ARG A 22 67.19 -45.13 154.30
N ARG A 23 67.85 -44.72 155.39
CA ARG A 23 67.35 -43.75 156.38
C ARG A 23 67.15 -42.36 155.77
N SER A 24 68.04 -41.91 154.90
CA SER A 24 67.90 -40.63 154.18
C SER A 24 66.69 -40.67 153.24
N ARG A 25 66.52 -41.76 152.48
CA ARG A 25 65.31 -41.99 151.67
C ARG A 25 64.05 -42.07 152.52
N GLU A 26 64.09 -42.77 153.66
CA GLU A 26 62.95 -42.84 154.58
C GLU A 26 62.66 -41.48 155.23
N GLN A 27 63.65 -40.67 155.56
CA GLN A 27 63.48 -39.31 156.08
C GLN A 27 62.94 -38.35 155.03
N GLU A 28 63.41 -38.41 153.78
CA GLU A 28 62.81 -37.65 152.68
C GLU A 28 61.36 -38.09 152.43
N ARG A 29 61.12 -39.40 152.47
CA ARG A 29 59.77 -39.97 152.34
C ARG A 29 58.89 -39.52 153.51
N PHE A 30 59.42 -39.49 154.74
CA PHE A 30 58.70 -39.03 155.93
C PHE A 30 58.46 -37.52 155.91
N ARG A 31 59.40 -36.71 155.39
CA ARG A 31 59.20 -35.27 155.16
C ARG A 31 58.14 -35.03 154.09
N LYS A 32 58.06 -35.87 153.06
CA LYS A 32 57.03 -35.83 152.00
C LYS A 32 55.67 -36.40 152.45
N LEU A 33 55.66 -37.34 153.40
CA LEU A 33 54.46 -37.98 153.97
C LEU A 33 53.92 -37.28 155.23
N GLY A 34 54.76 -36.48 155.90
CA GLY A 34 54.40 -35.55 156.95
C GLY A 34 53.66 -34.32 156.40
N PRO A 35 53.38 -33.33 157.26
CA PRO A 35 52.08 -32.66 157.40
C PRO A 35 51.26 -32.50 156.10
N GLY A 36 49.99 -32.91 156.14
CA GLY A 36 49.09 -33.26 155.02
C GLY A 36 48.86 -32.26 153.87
N ARG A 37 49.49 -31.08 153.83
CA ARG A 37 49.37 -30.12 152.73
C ARG A 37 50.13 -30.56 151.47
N LEU A 38 51.36 -31.06 151.63
CA LEU A 38 52.18 -31.59 150.51
C LEU A 38 51.65 -32.93 149.97
N ARG A 39 50.84 -33.63 150.77
CA ARG A 39 50.22 -34.92 150.41
C ARG A 39 48.98 -34.76 149.53
N ASN A 40 48.26 -33.64 149.68
CA ASN A 40 47.01 -33.39 148.95
C ASN A 40 47.21 -32.48 147.73
N ILE A 41 48.18 -31.55 147.75
CA ILE A 41 48.40 -30.58 146.65
C ILE A 41 49.91 -30.30 146.49
N GLY A 42 50.69 -31.33 146.19
CA GLY A 42 52.10 -31.18 145.82
C GLY A 42 52.23 -30.94 144.31
N ALA A 43 52.32 -29.69 143.86
CA ALA A 43 52.57 -29.35 142.47
C ALA A 43 53.98 -28.76 142.31
N ASP A 44 54.77 -29.32 141.39
CA ASP A 44 56.08 -28.80 141.03
C ASP A 44 55.93 -27.60 140.08
N ILE A 45 55.79 -26.41 140.67
CA ILE A 45 55.53 -25.16 139.93
C ILE A 45 56.70 -24.82 138.99
N ALA A 46 57.94 -25.19 139.33
CA ALA A 46 59.10 -24.95 138.48
C ALA A 46 59.10 -25.87 137.26
N GLY A 47 58.83 -27.16 137.45
CA GLY A 47 58.64 -28.13 136.36
C GLY A 47 57.48 -27.76 135.44
N LEU A 48 56.34 -27.30 135.99
CA LEU A 48 55.19 -26.85 135.20
C LEU A 48 55.50 -25.60 134.36
N LYS A 49 56.30 -24.66 134.87
CA LYS A 49 56.75 -23.49 134.10
C LYS A 49 57.64 -23.89 132.92
N LEU A 50 58.61 -24.78 133.16
CA LEU A 50 59.45 -25.35 132.10
C LEU A 50 58.60 -26.05 131.03
N GLN A 51 57.60 -26.84 131.43
CA GLN A 51 56.67 -27.49 130.49
C GLN A 51 55.79 -26.51 129.72
N LEU A 52 55.37 -25.40 130.36
CA LEU A 52 54.61 -24.35 129.68
C LEU A 52 55.48 -23.58 128.68
N ASP A 53 56.72 -23.26 129.04
CA ASP A 53 57.66 -22.56 128.17
C ASP A 53 58.10 -23.46 126.99
N GLU A 54 58.31 -24.76 127.24
CA GLU A 54 58.54 -25.76 126.20
C GLU A 54 57.34 -25.88 125.25
N LYS A 55 56.11 -25.94 125.77
CA LYS A 55 54.90 -25.95 124.94
C LYS A 55 54.74 -24.68 124.11
N LYS A 56 54.99 -23.51 124.70
CA LYS A 56 54.96 -22.24 123.94
C LYS A 56 56.01 -22.22 122.84
N ALA A 57 57.23 -22.69 123.12
CA ALA A 57 58.27 -22.79 122.11
C ALA A 57 57.89 -23.78 121.00
N GLN A 58 57.23 -24.89 121.32
CA GLN A 58 56.68 -25.83 120.33
C GLN A 58 55.58 -25.18 119.49
N GLU A 59 54.61 -24.51 120.11
CA GLU A 59 53.53 -23.79 119.42
C GLU A 59 54.06 -22.68 118.50
N ASP A 60 55.10 -21.94 118.93
CA ASP A 60 55.73 -20.91 118.11
C ASP A 60 56.50 -21.53 116.93
N CYS A 61 57.23 -22.63 117.14
CA CYS A 61 57.88 -23.39 116.07
C CYS A 61 56.87 -23.96 115.06
N GLU A 62 55.73 -24.50 115.52
CA GLU A 62 54.65 -24.98 114.67
C GLU A 62 54.00 -23.84 113.88
N ARG A 63 53.79 -22.68 114.50
CA ARG A 63 53.26 -21.49 113.83
C ARG A 63 54.20 -20.98 112.73
N GLU A 64 55.51 -20.94 112.98
CA GLU A 64 56.50 -20.55 111.96
C GLU A 64 56.66 -21.60 110.86
N ARG A 65 56.42 -22.88 111.17
CA ARG A 65 56.35 -23.94 110.15
C ARG A 65 55.11 -23.80 109.29
N GLN A 66 53.96 -23.51 109.89
CA GLN A 66 52.71 -23.29 109.18
C GLN A 66 52.82 -22.07 108.25
N LYS A 67 53.35 -20.93 108.74
CA LYS A 67 53.59 -19.75 107.91
C LYS A 67 54.45 -20.06 106.69
N ARG A 68 55.54 -20.81 106.86
CA ARG A 68 56.40 -21.23 105.74
C ARG A 68 55.65 -22.12 104.75
N SER A 69 54.83 -23.05 105.23
CA SER A 69 53.98 -23.88 104.37
C SER A 69 52.96 -23.04 103.59
N ASP A 70 52.34 -22.05 104.25
CA ASP A 70 51.36 -21.16 103.62
C ASP A 70 52.02 -20.27 102.57
N GLU A 71 53.23 -19.75 102.83
CA GLU A 71 54.02 -18.98 101.86
C GLU A 71 54.43 -19.83 100.64
N GLU A 72 54.82 -21.08 100.85
CA GLU A 72 55.12 -22.04 99.78
C GLU A 72 53.87 -22.34 98.94
N ASP A 73 52.73 -22.61 99.59
CA ASP A 73 51.45 -22.85 98.92
C ASP A 73 50.98 -21.64 98.12
N GLU A 74 51.14 -20.42 98.64
CA GLU A 74 50.83 -19.19 97.91
C GLU A 74 51.74 -19.00 96.70
N ALA A 75 53.04 -19.29 96.81
CA ALA A 75 53.97 -19.23 95.70
C ALA A 75 53.61 -20.25 94.62
N ILE A 76 53.27 -21.48 95.00
CA ILE A 76 52.83 -22.54 94.09
C ILE A 76 51.53 -22.12 93.38
N ARG A 77 50.54 -21.57 94.10
CA ARG A 77 49.28 -21.10 93.49
C ARG A 77 49.51 -20.00 92.47
N LYS A 78 50.36 -19.01 92.77
CA LYS A 78 50.70 -17.92 91.83
C LYS A 78 51.36 -18.48 90.57
N TYR A 79 52.28 -19.43 90.72
CA TYR A 79 52.93 -20.10 89.60
C TYR A 79 51.96 -20.89 88.73
N LEU A 80 51.04 -21.65 89.34
CA LEU A 80 50.01 -22.39 88.59
C LEU A 80 49.08 -21.47 87.81
N ILE A 81 48.63 -20.37 88.42
CA ILE A 81 47.80 -19.37 87.73
C ILE A 81 48.54 -18.77 86.54
N GLN A 82 49.84 -18.50 86.69
CA GLN A 82 50.66 -17.99 85.59
C GLN A 82 50.73 -19.01 84.44
N ILE A 83 51.04 -20.28 84.73
CA ILE A 83 51.07 -21.35 83.71
C ILE A 83 49.70 -21.46 83.02
N ASP A 84 48.61 -21.53 83.78
CA ASP A 84 47.27 -21.66 83.21
C ASP A 84 46.92 -20.46 82.30
N SER A 85 47.36 -19.26 82.67
CA SER A 85 47.17 -18.06 81.86
C SER A 85 48.01 -18.07 80.57
N GLU A 86 49.24 -18.57 80.63
CA GLU A 86 50.14 -18.73 79.49
C GLU A 86 49.61 -19.81 78.53
N ASP A 87 49.20 -20.96 79.06
CA ASP A 87 48.57 -22.05 78.29
C ASP A 87 47.28 -21.61 77.63
N ALA A 88 46.41 -20.90 78.35
CA ALA A 88 45.17 -20.36 77.79
C ALA A 88 45.46 -19.36 76.66
N HIS A 89 46.50 -18.54 76.81
CA HIS A 89 46.90 -17.57 75.80
C HIS A 89 47.52 -18.25 74.58
N MET A 90 48.36 -19.27 74.76
CA MET A 90 48.94 -20.07 73.67
C MET A 90 47.85 -20.80 72.88
N LYS A 91 46.91 -21.48 73.55
CA LYS A 91 45.76 -22.13 72.90
C LYS A 91 44.91 -21.15 72.11
N ARG A 92 44.64 -19.96 72.66
CA ARG A 92 43.90 -18.90 71.92
C ARG A 92 44.65 -18.44 70.68
N LYS A 93 45.97 -18.24 70.78
CA LYS A 93 46.79 -17.87 69.63
C LYS A 93 46.77 -18.95 68.55
N GLU A 94 46.93 -20.21 68.92
CA GLU A 94 46.90 -21.34 67.99
C GLU A 94 45.55 -21.46 67.27
N VAL A 95 44.44 -21.34 68.01
CA VAL A 95 43.09 -21.34 67.42
C VAL A 95 42.93 -20.20 66.42
N LEU A 96 43.35 -18.98 66.78
CA LEU A 96 43.28 -17.83 65.88
C LEU A 96 44.16 -18.00 64.63
N THR A 97 45.36 -18.58 64.77
CA THR A 97 46.21 -18.88 63.61
C THR A 97 45.57 -19.91 62.69
N LEU A 98 45.01 -20.99 63.24
CA LEU A 98 44.34 -22.03 62.47
C LEU A 98 43.08 -21.50 61.77
N GLU A 99 42.29 -20.66 62.43
CA GLU A 99 41.14 -20.00 61.81
C GLU A 99 41.54 -19.09 60.65
N ASN A 100 42.62 -18.31 60.81
CA ASN A 100 43.12 -17.43 59.76
C ASN A 100 43.66 -18.23 58.56
N ASP A 101 44.42 -19.29 58.83
CA ASP A 101 44.94 -20.18 57.79
C ASP A 101 43.81 -20.89 57.04
N TRP A 102 42.79 -21.36 57.75
CA TRP A 102 41.60 -21.95 57.15
C TRP A 102 40.86 -20.95 56.23
N LYS A 103 40.61 -19.73 56.72
CA LYS A 103 39.97 -18.67 55.93
C LYS A 103 40.78 -18.35 54.66
N LEU A 104 42.11 -18.27 54.78
CA LEU A 104 43.00 -18.03 53.65
C LEU A 104 42.91 -19.17 52.61
N GLN A 105 42.96 -20.42 53.05
CA GLN A 105 42.85 -21.58 52.17
C GLN A 105 41.48 -21.67 51.47
N CYS A 106 40.40 -21.35 52.17
CA CYS A 106 39.06 -21.28 51.59
C CYS A 106 38.99 -20.19 50.51
N ALA A 107 39.51 -18.99 50.78
CA ALA A 107 39.55 -17.90 49.81
C ALA A 107 40.39 -18.25 48.57
N GLN A 108 41.54 -18.92 48.74
CA GLN A 108 42.37 -19.39 47.63
C GLN A 108 41.63 -20.43 46.77
N ARG A 109 40.98 -21.42 47.39
CA ARG A 109 40.17 -22.43 46.67
C ARG A 109 39.03 -21.79 45.88
N GLN A 110 38.38 -20.79 46.47
CA GLN A 110 37.30 -20.08 45.79
C GLN A 110 37.82 -19.29 44.58
N ARG A 111 38.91 -18.54 44.73
CA ARG A 111 39.54 -17.82 43.61
C ARG A 111 39.98 -18.77 42.48
N ALA A 112 40.54 -19.93 42.82
CA ALA A 112 40.93 -20.93 41.83
C ALA A 112 39.71 -21.44 41.02
N ARG A 113 38.58 -21.71 41.69
CA ARG A 113 37.31 -22.08 41.02
C ARG A 113 36.76 -20.94 40.15
N GLU A 114 36.81 -19.70 40.64
CA GLU A 114 36.37 -18.53 39.88
C GLU A 114 37.21 -18.33 38.61
N ASN A 115 38.52 -18.57 38.68
CA ASN A 115 39.41 -18.50 37.53
C ASN A 115 39.15 -19.64 36.52
N ASP A 116 39.03 -20.88 36.97
CA ASP A 116 38.68 -22.03 36.09
C ASP A 116 37.32 -21.81 35.42
N ASN A 117 36.33 -21.28 36.16
CA ASN A 117 35.04 -20.90 35.56
C ASN A 117 35.19 -19.81 34.49
N ARG A 118 36.03 -18.78 34.72
CA ARG A 118 36.30 -17.73 33.72
C ARG A 118 36.93 -18.31 32.46
N GLU A 119 37.90 -19.19 32.59
CA GLU A 119 38.55 -19.87 31.47
C GLU A 119 37.55 -20.72 30.66
N ARG A 120 36.62 -21.41 31.33
CA ARG A 120 35.56 -22.19 30.68
C ARG A 120 34.45 -21.35 30.05
N THR A 121 34.24 -20.12 30.52
CA THR A 121 33.24 -19.20 29.93
C THR A 121 33.73 -18.49 28.66
N VAL A 122 35.00 -18.67 28.27
CA VAL A 122 35.48 -18.15 26.98
C VAL A 122 34.71 -18.86 25.88
N GLY A 123 34.00 -18.07 25.04
CA GLY A 123 33.25 -18.60 23.93
C GLY A 123 34.13 -19.44 23.01
N ILE A 124 33.68 -20.65 22.69
CA ILE A 124 34.37 -21.53 21.75
C ILE A 124 34.45 -20.81 20.41
N GLN A 125 35.66 -20.65 19.87
CA GLN A 125 35.88 -20.13 18.53
C GLN A 125 35.88 -21.31 17.55
N PRO A 126 34.81 -21.54 16.77
CA PRO A 126 34.65 -22.74 15.95
C PRO A 126 35.81 -22.92 14.95
N GLU A 127 36.32 -21.82 14.40
CA GLU A 127 37.42 -21.77 13.42
C GLU A 127 38.77 -22.29 13.97
N THR A 128 38.93 -22.30 15.29
CA THR A 128 40.15 -22.80 15.96
C THR A 128 40.01 -24.24 16.45
N CYS A 129 38.80 -24.79 16.41
CA CYS A 129 38.53 -26.15 16.82
C CYS A 129 38.96 -27.14 15.74
N SER A 130 39.50 -28.28 16.16
CA SER A 130 39.79 -29.36 15.24
C SER A 130 38.49 -30.02 14.74
N VAL A 131 38.55 -30.64 13.56
CA VAL A 131 37.42 -31.34 12.95
C VAL A 131 36.79 -32.38 13.89
N GLY A 132 37.59 -33.02 14.76
CA GLY A 132 37.10 -34.00 15.73
C GLY A 132 36.30 -33.43 16.91
N ALA A 133 36.33 -32.11 17.15
CA ALA A 133 35.60 -31.47 18.24
C ALA A 133 34.10 -31.25 17.93
N ALA A 134 33.69 -31.46 16.67
CA ALA A 134 32.31 -31.32 16.18
C ALA A 134 31.66 -29.95 16.53
N GLN A 135 32.46 -28.90 16.61
CA GLN A 135 32.00 -27.52 16.88
C GLN A 135 31.79 -26.70 15.59
N GLN A 136 32.31 -27.17 14.46
CA GLN A 136 32.15 -26.56 13.15
C GLN A 136 31.65 -27.60 12.15
N PHE A 137 30.62 -27.24 11.37
CA PHE A 137 30.04 -28.09 10.33
C PHE A 137 30.14 -27.38 8.98
N ASP A 138 30.73 -28.03 7.98
CA ASP A 138 30.91 -27.45 6.64
C ASP A 138 29.59 -27.09 5.93
N GLY A 139 28.47 -27.70 6.34
CA GLY A 139 27.13 -27.38 5.83
C GLY A 139 26.49 -26.13 6.47
N GLU A 140 27.07 -25.61 7.55
CA GLU A 140 26.57 -24.42 8.22
C GLU A 140 27.05 -23.16 7.48
N ASP A 141 26.15 -22.55 6.72
CA ASP A 141 26.44 -21.32 6.00
C ASP A 141 26.30 -20.09 6.91
N THR A 142 27.37 -19.75 7.63
CA THR A 142 27.45 -18.55 8.47
C THR A 142 27.27 -17.26 7.66
N MET A 143 27.60 -17.29 6.36
CA MET A 143 27.54 -16.15 5.45
C MET A 143 26.27 -16.10 4.59
N LYS A 144 25.25 -16.88 4.93
CA LYS A 144 23.98 -16.93 4.18
C LYS A 144 23.38 -15.55 3.95
N ALA A 145 23.38 -14.71 4.98
CA ALA A 145 22.82 -13.35 4.90
C ALA A 145 23.59 -12.47 3.90
N GLU A 146 24.93 -12.52 3.93
CA GLU A 146 25.77 -11.77 3.00
C GLU A 146 25.63 -12.28 1.57
N ARG A 147 25.60 -13.61 1.39
CA ARG A 147 25.37 -14.25 0.09
C ARG A 147 24.05 -13.81 -0.54
N LEU A 148 22.96 -13.86 0.23
CA LEU A 148 21.64 -13.40 -0.24
C LEU A 148 21.65 -11.90 -0.59
N ARG A 149 22.34 -11.08 0.21
CA ARG A 149 22.49 -9.65 -0.07
C ARG A 149 23.26 -9.41 -1.38
N LEU A 150 24.36 -10.13 -1.61
CA LEU A 150 25.13 -10.03 -2.85
C LEU A 150 24.33 -10.49 -4.06
N GLN A 151 23.61 -11.61 -3.94
CA GLN A 151 22.71 -12.10 -4.99
C GLN A 151 21.64 -11.06 -5.33
N ALA A 152 20.99 -10.48 -4.32
CA ALA A 152 20.00 -9.43 -4.54
C ALA A 152 20.59 -8.19 -5.24
N LEU A 153 21.81 -7.80 -4.88
CA LEU A 153 22.52 -6.68 -5.51
C LEU A 153 22.90 -6.97 -6.97
N GLN A 154 23.33 -8.20 -7.26
CA GLN A 154 23.58 -8.67 -8.62
C GLN A 154 22.31 -8.68 -9.45
N THR A 155 21.22 -9.23 -8.94
CA THR A 155 19.92 -9.25 -9.63
C THR A 155 19.43 -7.84 -9.91
N LYS A 156 19.54 -6.93 -8.93
CA LYS A 156 19.18 -5.52 -9.12
C LYS A 156 20.02 -4.87 -10.24
N SER A 157 21.33 -5.11 -10.25
CA SER A 157 22.23 -4.60 -11.29
C SER A 157 21.86 -5.13 -12.68
N TRP A 158 21.57 -6.42 -12.80
CA TRP A 158 21.16 -7.01 -14.08
C TRP A 158 19.83 -6.46 -14.59
N ILE A 159 18.83 -6.32 -13.71
CA ILE A 159 17.54 -5.72 -14.08
C ILE A 159 17.74 -4.27 -14.54
N ALA A 160 18.58 -3.50 -13.85
CA ALA A 160 18.87 -2.12 -14.24
C ALA A 160 19.52 -2.04 -15.63
N HIS A 161 20.50 -2.89 -15.92
CA HIS A 161 21.12 -2.95 -17.26
C HIS A 161 20.10 -3.36 -18.33
N GLN A 162 19.30 -4.40 -18.09
CA GLN A 162 18.28 -4.84 -19.05
C GLN A 162 17.22 -3.76 -19.34
N LEU A 163 16.81 -3.01 -18.31
CA LEU A 163 15.89 -1.88 -18.49
C LEU A 163 16.52 -0.76 -19.29
N CYS A 164 17.79 -0.43 -19.01
CA CYS A 164 18.54 0.56 -19.77
C CYS A 164 18.68 0.16 -21.24
N ASP A 165 19.05 -1.09 -21.52
CA ASP A 165 19.19 -1.62 -22.88
C ASP A 165 17.85 -1.60 -23.62
N LYS A 166 16.77 -2.02 -22.96
CA LYS A 166 15.42 -1.98 -23.53
C LYS A 166 14.98 -0.56 -23.84
N GLN A 167 15.28 0.40 -22.96
CA GLN A 167 14.95 1.80 -23.19
C GLN A 167 15.77 2.39 -24.34
N ALA A 168 17.07 2.09 -24.41
CA ALA A 168 17.91 2.50 -25.53
C ALA A 168 17.42 1.92 -26.88
N GLN A 169 16.97 0.67 -26.90
CA GLN A 169 16.33 0.07 -28.08
C GLN A 169 15.03 0.76 -28.47
N GLN A 170 14.19 1.13 -27.49
CA GLN A 170 12.96 1.87 -27.75
C GLN A 170 13.23 3.26 -28.32
N ASP A 171 14.21 3.97 -27.76
CA ASP A 171 14.61 5.29 -28.24
C ASP A 171 15.18 5.22 -29.67
N GLU A 172 15.96 4.18 -29.97
CA GLU A 172 16.49 3.94 -31.32
C GLU A 172 15.39 3.61 -32.33
N ASN A 173 14.45 2.73 -31.97
CA ASN A 173 13.29 2.45 -32.82
C ASN A 173 12.45 3.71 -33.07
N TRP A 174 12.22 4.50 -32.03
CA TRP A 174 11.49 5.77 -32.16
C TRP A 174 12.20 6.76 -33.08
N ARG A 175 13.54 6.84 -33.01
CA ARG A 175 14.34 7.65 -33.94
C ARG A 175 14.19 7.17 -35.36
N GLN A 176 14.29 5.86 -35.61
CA GLN A 176 14.13 5.28 -36.94
C GLN A 176 12.72 5.54 -37.50
N ASP A 177 11.68 5.37 -36.69
CA ASP A 177 10.30 5.67 -37.07
C ASP A 177 10.12 7.16 -37.39
N SER A 178 10.73 8.05 -36.61
CA SER A 178 10.71 9.50 -36.84
C SER A 178 11.45 9.89 -38.13
N GLU A 179 12.62 9.31 -38.38
CA GLU A 179 13.37 9.50 -39.62
C GLU A 179 12.58 9.01 -40.83
N TYR A 180 11.94 7.85 -40.73
CA TYR A 180 11.09 7.31 -41.78
C TYR A 180 9.84 8.18 -42.03
N ALA A 181 9.18 8.67 -40.98
CA ALA A 181 8.06 9.59 -41.11
C ALA A 181 8.47 10.90 -41.80
N ASN A 182 9.63 11.47 -41.42
CA ASN A 182 10.18 12.65 -42.07
C ASN A 182 10.49 12.39 -43.55
N TYR A 183 11.00 11.22 -43.88
CA TYR A 183 11.24 10.80 -45.26
C TYR A 183 9.94 10.71 -46.07
N ILE A 184 8.85 10.17 -45.51
CA ILE A 184 7.54 10.15 -46.17
C ILE A 184 7.04 11.57 -46.45
N VAL A 185 7.11 12.46 -45.45
CA VAL A 185 6.69 13.86 -45.62
C VAL A 185 7.47 14.56 -46.73
N GLN A 186 8.77 14.26 -46.87
CA GLN A 186 9.58 14.78 -47.98
C GLN A 186 9.10 14.26 -49.34
N ILE A 187 8.74 12.97 -49.44
CA ILE A 187 8.17 12.39 -50.67
C ILE A 187 6.84 13.06 -51.01
N GLU A 188 5.93 13.20 -50.05
CA GLU A 188 4.62 13.83 -50.27
C GLU A 188 4.77 15.28 -50.73
N ARG A 189 5.72 16.02 -50.14
CA ARG A 189 6.05 17.37 -50.59
C ARG A 189 6.52 17.39 -52.05
N LEU A 190 7.45 16.51 -52.42
CA LEU A 190 7.94 16.42 -53.80
C LEU A 190 6.81 16.05 -54.78
N GLN A 191 5.92 15.13 -54.39
CA GLN A 191 4.75 14.76 -55.19
C GLN A 191 3.79 15.94 -55.38
N SER A 192 3.53 16.70 -54.31
CA SER A 192 2.69 17.90 -54.39
C SER A 192 3.31 18.98 -55.28
N GLU A 193 4.63 19.20 -55.16
CA GLU A 193 5.36 20.14 -56.02
C GLU A 193 5.29 19.72 -57.50
N MET A 194 5.42 18.42 -57.80
CA MET A 194 5.28 17.87 -59.14
C MET A 194 3.86 18.03 -59.69
N GLN A 195 2.83 17.72 -58.90
CA GLN A 195 1.42 17.91 -59.29
C GLN A 195 1.12 19.39 -59.59
N GLN A 196 1.59 20.30 -58.75
CA GLN A 196 1.42 21.74 -59.00
C GLN A 196 2.14 22.20 -60.27
N ALA A 197 3.31 21.64 -60.59
CA ALA A 197 4.01 21.93 -61.84
C ALA A 197 3.21 21.41 -63.05
N ASP A 198 2.68 20.19 -62.97
CA ASP A 198 1.84 19.60 -64.03
C ASP A 198 0.57 20.41 -64.27
N ASP A 199 -0.11 20.85 -63.20
CA ASP A 199 -1.31 21.67 -63.31
C ASP A 199 -1.01 23.04 -63.94
N LYS A 200 0.12 23.66 -63.59
CA LYS A 200 0.57 24.91 -64.22
C LYS A 200 0.86 24.72 -65.71
N GLU A 201 1.52 23.62 -66.09
CA GLU A 201 1.81 23.34 -67.49
C GLU A 201 0.54 23.04 -68.29
N ARG A 202 -0.39 22.26 -67.72
CA ARG A 202 -1.73 22.03 -68.31
C ARG A 202 -2.49 23.34 -68.49
N ALA A 203 -2.48 24.22 -67.50
CA ALA A 203 -3.10 25.54 -67.61
C ALA A 203 -2.42 26.39 -68.70
N ARG A 204 -1.08 26.35 -68.80
CA ARG A 204 -0.34 27.04 -69.87
C ARG A 204 -0.75 26.55 -71.25
N ILE A 205 -0.76 25.23 -71.46
CA ILE A 205 -1.17 24.60 -72.73
C ILE A 205 -2.63 24.94 -73.06
N ALA A 206 -3.53 24.91 -72.08
CA ALA A 206 -4.94 25.27 -72.28
C ALA A 206 -5.10 26.72 -72.73
N LEU A 207 -4.36 27.65 -72.14
CA LEU A 207 -4.33 29.06 -72.54
C LEU A 207 -3.76 29.25 -73.95
N GLU A 208 -2.69 28.54 -74.30
CA GLU A 208 -2.11 28.58 -75.65
C GLU A 208 -3.11 28.06 -76.70
N LEU A 209 -3.78 26.93 -76.43
CA LEU A 209 -4.83 26.38 -77.28
C LEU A 209 -6.02 27.33 -77.40
N GLN A 210 -6.45 27.96 -76.30
CA GLN A 210 -7.54 28.94 -76.33
C GLN A 210 -7.17 30.14 -77.22
N ARG A 211 -5.95 30.68 -77.08
CA ARG A 211 -5.44 31.77 -77.93
C ARG A 211 -5.43 31.37 -79.40
N TYR A 212 -4.91 30.18 -79.70
CA TYR A 212 -4.88 29.65 -81.06
C TYR A 212 -6.29 29.48 -81.66
N ASN A 213 -7.22 28.91 -80.90
CA ASN A 213 -8.61 28.74 -81.32
C ASN A 213 -9.29 30.09 -81.58
N ASN A 214 -9.06 31.09 -80.73
CA ASN A 214 -9.58 32.44 -80.93
C ASN A 214 -9.05 33.05 -82.25
N LEU A 215 -7.75 32.95 -82.50
CA LEU A 215 -7.15 33.41 -83.75
C LEU A 215 -7.73 32.69 -84.97
N MET A 216 -8.00 31.39 -84.86
CA MET A 216 -8.63 30.61 -85.94
C MET A 216 -10.08 31.02 -86.19
N VAL A 217 -10.85 31.30 -85.13
CA VAL A 217 -12.21 31.83 -85.25
C VAL A 217 -12.21 33.21 -85.91
N GLU A 218 -11.31 34.11 -85.49
CA GLU A 218 -11.16 35.44 -86.10
C GLU A 218 -10.77 35.34 -87.58
N LYS A 219 -9.79 34.49 -87.92
CA LYS A 219 -9.40 34.23 -89.31
C LYS A 219 -10.57 33.70 -90.14
N LYS A 220 -11.35 32.76 -89.59
CA LYS A 220 -12.53 32.21 -90.26
C LYS A 220 -13.58 33.29 -90.51
N LYS A 221 -13.91 34.11 -89.51
CA LYS A 221 -14.84 35.24 -89.66
C LYS A 221 -14.37 36.23 -90.72
N LEU A 222 -13.08 36.53 -90.77
CA LEU A 222 -12.51 37.42 -91.77
C LEU A 222 -12.68 36.84 -93.19
N LEU A 223 -12.43 35.54 -93.38
CA LEU A 223 -12.65 34.86 -94.66
C LEU A 223 -14.14 34.82 -95.05
N GLU A 224 -15.04 34.56 -94.09
CA GLU A 224 -16.49 34.58 -94.32
C GLU A 224 -17.00 35.98 -94.70
N ASN A 225 -16.50 37.02 -94.03
CA ASN A 225 -16.82 38.41 -94.38
C ASN A 225 -16.31 38.75 -95.80
N GLN A 226 -15.09 38.33 -96.15
CA GLN A 226 -14.56 38.50 -97.50
C GLN A 226 -15.39 37.77 -98.54
N SER A 227 -15.83 36.53 -98.26
CA SER A 227 -16.71 35.81 -99.19
C SER A 227 -18.07 36.48 -99.34
N LEU A 228 -18.66 36.98 -98.23
CA LEU A 228 -19.93 37.71 -98.26
C LEU A 228 -19.83 39.03 -99.01
N GLU A 229 -18.74 39.78 -98.85
CA GLU A 229 -18.48 41.01 -99.61
C GLU A 229 -18.35 40.72 -101.11
N LEU A 230 -17.65 39.64 -101.46
CA LEU A 230 -17.51 39.20 -102.84
C LEU A 230 -18.86 38.75 -103.42
N GLU A 231 -19.66 37.96 -102.69
CA GLU A 231 -21.00 37.55 -103.08
C GLU A 231 -21.92 38.76 -103.31
N LYS A 232 -21.97 39.71 -102.36
CA LYS A 232 -22.72 40.98 -102.52
C LYS A 232 -22.27 41.77 -103.74
N SER A 233 -20.98 41.80 -104.04
CA SER A 233 -20.46 42.49 -105.23
C SER A 233 -20.93 41.82 -106.53
N LEU A 234 -20.98 40.48 -106.55
CA LEU A 234 -21.48 39.70 -107.69
C LEU A 234 -22.99 39.84 -107.85
N GLU A 235 -23.76 39.77 -106.76
CA GLU A 235 -25.21 40.01 -106.76
C GLU A 235 -25.54 41.44 -107.23
N ALA A 236 -24.84 42.45 -106.73
CA ALA A 236 -25.03 43.84 -107.16
C ALA A 236 -24.73 44.01 -108.66
N HIS A 237 -23.70 43.33 -109.16
CA HIS A 237 -23.40 43.30 -110.59
C HIS A 237 -24.51 42.60 -111.40
N GLU A 238 -25.05 41.48 -110.91
CA GLU A 238 -26.16 40.77 -111.55
C GLU A 238 -27.45 41.60 -111.57
N VAL A 239 -27.83 42.21 -110.45
CA VAL A 239 -29.01 43.10 -110.36
C VAL A 239 -28.86 44.30 -111.29
N LYS A 240 -27.66 44.89 -111.39
CA LYS A 240 -27.38 45.97 -112.35
C LYS A 240 -27.62 45.53 -113.79
N MET A 241 -27.18 44.33 -114.15
CA MET A 241 -27.43 43.75 -115.48
C MET A 241 -28.92 43.46 -115.73
N GLN A 242 -29.67 43.05 -114.70
CA GLN A 242 -31.12 42.80 -114.82
C GLN A 242 -31.97 44.09 -114.85
N MET A 243 -31.51 45.16 -114.21
CA MET A 243 -32.18 46.47 -114.15
C MET A 243 -31.99 47.30 -115.43
N ASP A 244 -31.00 47.00 -116.27
CA ASP A 244 -30.86 47.55 -117.63
C ASP A 244 -31.91 46.97 -118.61
N ARG A 245 -33.17 46.90 -118.18
CA ARG A 245 -34.33 46.68 -119.06
C ARG A 245 -34.65 47.98 -119.81
N ARG A 246 -34.14 48.11 -121.04
CA ARG A 246 -34.62 49.13 -121.99
C ARG A 246 -36.12 48.95 -122.22
N GLU A 247 -36.90 50.01 -121.98
CA GLU A 247 -38.36 50.05 -122.16
C GLU A 247 -38.80 50.05 -123.64
N GLU A 248 -37.88 50.07 -124.60
CA GLU A 248 -38.16 50.22 -126.04
C GLU A 248 -38.62 48.94 -126.77
N TYR A 249 -38.67 47.78 -126.10
CA TYR A 249 -39.05 46.50 -126.74
C TYR A 249 -40.56 46.21 -126.75
N GLY A 250 -41.43 47.23 -126.63
CA GLY A 250 -42.87 47.05 -126.40
C GLY A 250 -43.83 47.44 -127.52
N VAL A 251 -43.37 48.00 -128.65
CA VAL A 251 -44.26 48.47 -129.73
C VAL A 251 -43.95 47.72 -131.02
N SER A 252 -44.77 46.71 -131.34
CA SER A 252 -44.77 46.05 -132.65
C SER A 252 -45.71 46.79 -133.61
N SER A 253 -45.31 46.92 -134.88
CA SER A 253 -46.03 47.70 -135.91
C SER A 253 -47.42 47.15 -136.31
N LEU A 254 -47.89 46.06 -135.72
CA LEU A 254 -49.14 45.38 -136.07
C LEU A 254 -50.10 45.15 -134.87
N GLY A 255 -49.85 45.79 -133.72
CA GLY A 255 -50.67 45.67 -132.51
C GLY A 255 -50.09 44.73 -131.45
N ASN A 256 -50.67 44.78 -130.24
CA ASN A 256 -50.14 44.12 -129.04
C ASN A 256 -50.05 42.60 -129.19
N ARG A 257 -48.83 42.06 -129.22
CA ARG A 257 -48.56 40.62 -129.13
C ARG A 257 -48.78 40.14 -127.69
N LEU A 258 -49.42 38.97 -127.53
CA LEU A 258 -49.69 38.34 -126.23
C LEU A 258 -48.43 38.17 -125.34
N ASP A 259 -47.26 38.06 -125.96
CA ASP A 259 -45.97 37.89 -125.26
C ASP A 259 -45.49 39.15 -124.50
N HIS A 260 -46.13 40.31 -124.74
CA HIS A 260 -45.73 41.61 -124.17
C HIS A 260 -46.82 42.23 -123.28
N TRP A 261 -47.78 41.44 -122.79
CA TRP A 261 -48.80 41.91 -121.86
C TRP A 261 -48.17 42.21 -120.48
N LYS A 262 -47.97 43.51 -120.18
CA LYS A 262 -47.41 44.02 -118.91
C LYS A 262 -48.49 44.48 -117.94
N GLY A 263 -49.62 43.77 -117.90
CA GLY A 263 -50.68 43.96 -116.92
C GLY A 263 -51.75 44.98 -117.30
N PHE A 264 -52.63 45.24 -116.33
CA PHE A 264 -53.81 46.09 -116.46
C PHE A 264 -53.45 47.58 -116.47
N SER A 265 -54.22 48.40 -117.18
CA SER A 265 -53.99 49.84 -117.20
C SER A 265 -54.26 50.46 -115.82
N VAL A 266 -53.75 51.68 -115.61
CA VAL A 266 -54.01 52.46 -114.38
C VAL A 266 -55.51 52.70 -114.16
N ALA A 267 -56.33 52.67 -115.22
CA ALA A 267 -57.79 52.80 -115.13
C ALA A 267 -58.44 51.51 -114.60
N ASP A 268 -57.98 50.34 -115.05
CA ASP A 268 -58.51 49.03 -114.66
C ASP A 268 -58.13 48.68 -113.21
N THR A 269 -56.92 49.04 -112.79
CA THR A 269 -56.45 48.86 -111.41
C THR A 269 -57.25 49.69 -110.39
N ARG A 270 -57.75 50.87 -110.77
CA ARG A 270 -58.67 51.66 -109.91
C ARG A 270 -60.02 50.96 -109.70
N ALA A 271 -60.55 50.27 -110.71
CA ALA A 271 -61.80 49.52 -110.58
C ALA A 271 -61.66 48.33 -109.62
N PHE A 272 -60.54 47.59 -109.69
CA PHE A 272 -60.26 46.49 -108.77
C PHE A 272 -60.08 46.94 -107.31
N LEU A 273 -59.45 48.10 -107.08
CA LEU A 273 -59.29 48.63 -105.72
C LEU A 273 -60.64 48.97 -105.06
N ALA A 274 -61.61 49.48 -105.82
CA ALA A 274 -62.96 49.72 -105.32
C ALA A 274 -63.67 48.41 -104.92
N GLN A 275 -63.45 47.33 -105.68
CA GLN A 275 -64.01 46.01 -105.36
C GLN A 275 -63.37 45.41 -104.10
N ASN A 276 -62.06 45.60 -103.88
CA ASN A 276 -61.36 45.13 -102.69
C ASN A 276 -61.85 45.78 -101.38
N GLN A 277 -62.30 47.03 -101.43
CA GLN A 277 -62.89 47.69 -100.26
C GLN A 277 -64.16 46.98 -99.78
N SER A 278 -64.96 46.41 -100.69
CA SER A 278 -66.15 45.62 -100.32
C SER A 278 -65.80 44.31 -99.61
N ILE A 279 -64.67 43.68 -99.98
CA ILE A 279 -64.17 42.44 -99.37
C ILE A 279 -63.62 42.70 -97.96
N LEU A 280 -62.94 43.84 -97.75
CA LEU A 280 -62.45 44.24 -96.42
C LEU A 280 -63.60 44.49 -95.45
N ALA A 281 -64.69 45.12 -95.90
CA ALA A 281 -65.90 45.32 -95.09
C ALA A 281 -66.54 43.99 -94.66
N TYR A 282 -66.53 42.97 -95.54
CA TYR A 282 -67.01 41.62 -95.21
C TYR A 282 -66.14 40.95 -94.13
N LYS A 283 -64.81 40.97 -94.27
CA LYS A 283 -63.87 40.37 -93.30
C LYS A 283 -63.94 41.03 -91.91
N ALA A 284 -64.17 42.34 -91.85
CA ALA A 284 -64.34 43.06 -90.58
C ALA A 284 -65.58 42.57 -89.81
N LYS A 285 -66.68 42.26 -90.51
CA LYS A 285 -67.88 41.66 -89.91
C LYS A 285 -67.62 40.26 -89.37
N GLU A 286 -66.86 39.46 -90.10
CA GLU A 286 -66.52 38.08 -89.70
C GLU A 286 -65.66 38.05 -88.42
N GLN A 287 -64.69 38.96 -88.30
CA GLN A 287 -63.90 39.10 -87.07
C GLN A 287 -64.73 39.52 -85.86
N ALA A 288 -65.70 40.41 -86.04
CA ALA A 288 -66.60 40.82 -84.96
C ALA A 288 -67.43 39.63 -84.43
N ASN A 289 -67.89 38.75 -85.32
CA ASN A 289 -68.63 37.54 -84.95
C ASN A 289 -67.74 36.54 -84.19
N GLN A 290 -66.50 36.31 -84.64
CA GLN A 290 -65.56 35.40 -83.94
C GLN A 290 -65.21 35.88 -82.53
N LEU A 291 -65.07 37.20 -82.34
CA LEU A 291 -64.86 37.76 -81.01
C LEU A 291 -66.05 37.53 -80.09
N HIS A 292 -67.27 37.60 -80.63
CA HIS A 292 -68.48 37.31 -79.86
C HIS A 292 -68.56 35.84 -79.46
N GLU A 293 -68.26 34.91 -80.36
CA GLU A 293 -68.24 33.47 -80.08
C GLU A 293 -67.23 33.12 -78.99
N ARG A 294 -66.00 33.66 -79.06
CA ARG A 294 -64.97 33.47 -78.02
C ARG A 294 -65.39 33.99 -76.64
N GLN A 295 -66.18 35.07 -76.59
CA GLN A 295 -66.72 35.56 -75.33
C GLN A 295 -67.75 34.60 -74.74
N GLN A 296 -68.61 34.00 -75.58
CA GLN A 296 -69.58 33.00 -75.14
C GLN A 296 -68.89 31.72 -74.64
N GLU A 297 -67.86 31.24 -75.34
CA GLU A 297 -67.06 30.08 -74.91
C GLU A 297 -66.40 30.31 -73.55
N ARG A 298 -65.84 31.51 -73.32
CA ARG A 298 -65.24 31.86 -72.02
C ARG A 298 -66.27 31.81 -70.89
N GLN A 299 -67.46 32.36 -71.10
CA GLN A 299 -68.53 32.31 -70.10
C GLN A 299 -68.97 30.88 -69.80
N GLN A 300 -69.03 30.02 -70.82
CA GLN A 300 -69.33 28.59 -70.62
C GLN A 300 -68.23 27.89 -69.81
N GLN A 301 -66.97 28.11 -70.12
CA GLN A 301 -65.84 27.52 -69.37
C GLN A 301 -65.83 27.98 -67.89
N GLU A 302 -66.11 29.25 -67.62
CA GLU A 302 -66.22 29.75 -66.25
C GLU A 302 -67.37 29.10 -65.49
N SER A 303 -68.52 28.89 -66.13
CA SER A 303 -69.66 28.19 -65.51
C SER A 303 -69.34 26.73 -65.18
N TRP A 304 -68.66 26.02 -66.08
CA TRP A 304 -68.24 24.63 -65.88
C TRP A 304 -67.22 24.51 -64.75
N ASN A 305 -66.24 25.42 -64.69
CA ASN A 305 -65.24 25.43 -63.62
C ASN A 305 -65.88 25.67 -62.25
N ARG A 306 -66.87 26.57 -62.16
CA ARG A 306 -67.62 26.79 -60.91
C ARG A 306 -68.38 25.54 -60.47
N GLU A 307 -69.02 24.84 -61.42
CA GLU A 307 -69.73 23.60 -61.12
C GLU A 307 -68.78 22.47 -60.68
N LEU A 308 -67.62 22.34 -61.32
CA LEU A 308 -66.60 21.37 -60.97
C LEU A 308 -66.11 21.57 -59.53
N ILE A 309 -65.75 22.82 -59.17
CA ILE A 309 -65.30 23.18 -57.81
C ILE A 309 -66.38 22.86 -56.78
N SER A 310 -67.65 23.16 -57.08
CA SER A 310 -68.77 22.84 -56.18
C SER A 310 -68.89 21.33 -55.94
N ARG A 311 -68.77 20.52 -57.01
CA ARG A 311 -68.84 19.05 -56.89
C ARG A 311 -67.65 18.47 -56.13
N GLU A 312 -66.45 19.00 -56.32
CA GLU A 312 -65.27 18.59 -55.57
C GLU A 312 -65.43 18.89 -54.07
N TYR A 313 -65.95 20.07 -53.74
CA TYR A 313 -66.23 20.45 -52.35
C TYR A 313 -67.27 19.54 -51.69
N GLU A 314 -68.38 19.23 -52.39
CA GLU A 314 -69.38 18.29 -51.90
C GLU A 314 -68.82 16.88 -51.66
N MET A 315 -67.92 16.43 -52.54
CA MET A 315 -67.26 15.12 -52.39
C MET A 315 -66.35 15.09 -51.15
N GLN A 316 -65.61 16.18 -50.90
CA GLN A 316 -64.76 16.30 -49.70
C GLN A 316 -65.60 16.30 -48.42
N LEU A 317 -66.74 17.01 -48.39
CA LEU A 317 -67.67 16.99 -47.26
C LEU A 317 -68.21 15.59 -46.99
N LYS A 318 -68.62 14.84 -48.03
CA LYS A 318 -69.09 13.46 -47.87
C LYS A 318 -68.00 12.53 -47.34
N LYS A 319 -66.75 12.68 -47.80
CA LYS A 319 -65.63 11.90 -47.26
C LYS A 319 -65.40 12.19 -45.77
N ALA A 320 -65.40 13.47 -45.39
CA ALA A 320 -65.25 13.86 -43.99
C ALA A 320 -66.39 13.33 -43.10
N GLN A 321 -67.63 13.32 -43.60
CA GLN A 321 -68.76 12.70 -42.90
C GLN A 321 -68.56 11.19 -42.71
N ILE A 322 -68.19 10.47 -43.76
CA ILE A 322 -67.92 9.02 -43.68
C ILE A 322 -66.80 8.73 -42.68
N GLU A 323 -65.72 9.51 -42.69
CA GLU A 323 -64.62 9.36 -41.73
C GLU A 323 -65.09 9.60 -40.28
N SER A 324 -65.93 10.61 -40.06
CA SER A 324 -66.51 10.87 -38.74
C SER A 324 -67.43 9.73 -38.28
N ASP A 325 -68.26 9.18 -39.17
CA ASP A 325 -69.13 8.04 -38.87
C ASP A 325 -68.30 6.80 -38.54
N ILE A 326 -67.22 6.54 -39.28
CA ILE A 326 -66.28 5.45 -38.99
C ILE A 326 -65.68 5.64 -37.60
N GLN A 327 -65.22 6.85 -37.25
CA GLN A 327 -64.67 7.12 -35.91
C GLN A 327 -65.70 6.85 -34.81
N GLN A 328 -66.93 7.34 -34.96
CA GLN A 328 -68.02 7.07 -34.00
C GLN A 328 -68.32 5.57 -33.87
N THR A 329 -68.37 4.84 -34.99
CA THR A 329 -68.59 3.38 -34.94
C THR A 329 -67.44 2.65 -34.23
N LEU A 330 -66.19 3.07 -34.42
CA LEU A 330 -65.05 2.50 -33.70
C LEU A 330 -65.11 2.80 -32.19
N GLU A 331 -65.51 4.01 -31.80
CA GLU A 331 -65.70 4.37 -30.39
C GLU A 331 -66.80 3.53 -29.72
N THR A 332 -67.94 3.35 -30.41
CA THR A 332 -69.02 2.49 -29.90
C THR A 332 -68.56 1.03 -29.77
N GLN A 333 -67.85 0.50 -30.76
CA GLN A 333 -67.29 -0.86 -30.70
C GLN A 333 -66.28 -1.03 -29.57
N ALA A 334 -65.44 -0.01 -29.32
CA ALA A 334 -64.49 0.00 -28.20
C ALA A 334 -65.23 0.01 -26.84
N HIS A 335 -66.29 0.82 -26.71
CA HIS A 335 -67.12 0.82 -25.51
C HIS A 335 -67.83 -0.52 -25.30
N GLU A 336 -68.41 -1.12 -26.35
CA GLU A 336 -69.05 -2.43 -26.28
C GLU A 336 -68.06 -3.56 -25.95
N ALA A 337 -66.82 -3.47 -26.46
CA ALA A 337 -65.76 -4.41 -26.11
C ALA A 337 -65.38 -4.29 -24.63
N SER A 338 -65.22 -3.07 -24.11
CA SER A 338 -64.98 -2.83 -22.68
C SER A 338 -66.11 -3.35 -21.79
N GLU A 339 -67.37 -3.13 -22.18
CA GLU A 339 -68.53 -3.66 -21.45
C GLU A 339 -68.62 -5.19 -21.52
N ARG A 340 -68.26 -5.80 -22.65
CA ARG A 340 -68.14 -7.27 -22.77
C ARG A 340 -67.06 -7.81 -21.84
N GLU A 341 -65.91 -7.16 -21.77
CA GLU A 341 -64.81 -7.56 -20.88
C GLU A 341 -65.23 -7.44 -19.40
N LYS A 342 -65.89 -6.34 -19.00
CA LYS A 342 -66.48 -6.20 -17.65
C LYS A 342 -67.52 -7.27 -17.35
N ARG A 343 -68.43 -7.57 -18.28
CA ARG A 343 -69.42 -8.65 -18.12
C ARG A 343 -68.77 -10.01 -18.00
N GLN A 344 -67.71 -10.27 -18.77
CA GLN A 344 -66.95 -11.51 -18.69
C GLN A 344 -66.18 -11.63 -17.37
N ALA A 345 -65.59 -10.54 -16.88
CA ALA A 345 -64.97 -10.45 -15.56
C ALA A 345 -66.00 -10.69 -14.43
N ASN A 346 -67.19 -10.10 -14.52
CA ASN A 346 -68.26 -10.34 -13.55
C ASN A 346 -68.81 -11.78 -13.62
N ARG A 347 -68.82 -12.41 -14.79
CA ARG A 347 -69.20 -13.83 -14.94
C ARG A 347 -68.10 -14.80 -14.46
N SER A 348 -66.83 -14.45 -14.61
CA SER A 348 -65.71 -15.27 -14.15
C SER A 348 -65.51 -15.20 -12.63
N GLN A 349 -65.98 -14.12 -12.00
CA GLN A 349 -66.23 -14.10 -10.56
C GLN A 349 -67.47 -14.95 -10.24
N GLY A 350 -67.26 -16.25 -10.05
CA GLY A 350 -68.33 -17.17 -9.64
C GLY A 350 -69.01 -16.68 -8.36
N ALA A 351 -70.26 -16.24 -8.47
CA ALA A 351 -71.08 -15.90 -7.32
C ALA A 351 -71.69 -17.20 -6.76
N PHE A 352 -71.37 -17.52 -5.51
CA PHE A 352 -72.03 -18.61 -4.81
C PHE A 352 -73.48 -18.21 -4.52
N ASP A 353 -74.43 -18.90 -5.14
CA ASP A 353 -75.86 -18.75 -4.85
C ASP A 353 -76.10 -19.00 -3.34
N PRO A 354 -76.79 -18.12 -2.60
CA PRO A 354 -77.15 -18.38 -1.20
C PRO A 354 -77.82 -19.74 -0.96
N SER A 355 -78.47 -20.31 -1.99
CA SER A 355 -79.01 -21.67 -1.97
C SER A 355 -77.95 -22.78 -1.88
N PHE A 356 -76.71 -22.52 -2.33
CA PHE A 356 -75.56 -23.44 -2.22
C PHE A 356 -75.22 -23.73 -0.76
N PHE A 357 -75.17 -22.72 0.10
CA PHE A 357 -74.94 -22.90 1.54
C PHE A 357 -76.13 -23.53 2.26
N GLN A 358 -77.35 -23.34 1.74
CA GLN A 358 -78.53 -24.03 2.27
C GLN A 358 -78.54 -25.54 1.94
N ALA A 359 -77.77 -26.02 0.96
CA ALA A 359 -77.66 -27.45 0.65
C ALA A 359 -76.77 -28.22 1.65
N PHE A 360 -75.91 -27.53 2.40
CA PHE A 360 -75.11 -28.13 3.47
C PHE A 360 -75.93 -28.23 4.76
N GLY A 361 -75.97 -29.42 5.37
CA GLY A 361 -76.62 -29.63 6.66
C GLY A 361 -78.14 -29.86 6.64
N ARG A 362 -78.76 -30.05 5.46
CA ARG A 362 -80.20 -30.36 5.32
C ARG A 362 -80.61 -31.79 5.68
N SER A 363 -79.67 -32.67 6.02
CA SER A 363 -79.99 -33.96 6.63
C SER A 363 -79.00 -34.28 7.74
N TYR A 364 -79.56 -34.41 8.95
CA TYR A 364 -78.93 -34.77 10.21
C TYR A 364 -79.29 -36.22 10.52
N ARG A 365 -78.30 -37.05 10.84
CA ARG A 365 -78.44 -38.41 11.39
C ARG A 365 -79.17 -39.46 10.54
#